data_AF-A0A949HDG6-F1
#
_entry.id   AF-A0A949HDG6-F1
#
_cell.length_a   1.000
_cell.length_b   1.000
_cell.length_c   1.000
_cell.angle_alpha   90.00
_cell.angle_beta   90.00
_cell.angle_gamma   90.00
#
_symmetry.space_group_name_H-M   'P 1'
#
loop_
_entity.id
_entity.type
_entity.pdbx_description
1 polymer ?
#
loop_
_entity_poly.entity_id
_entity_poly.type
_entity_poly.pdbx_seq_one_letter_code
_entity_poly.pdbx_strand_id
1 'polypeptide(L)'
;MAAVMSARYMALAGRPFGPLRAGEWLWLMGCVVGALLIAAPRVLSQPVRYEASAQVALSTSRYAELFADGPQDPDLAAVVLQSRESLAARYPGFGTPTLDARVIAGQSGQFTIVAAGRSAAEAALLADDAAETLARQARAAGGREILRNLMGWELVVALRGSPPTTTFQARLRDLIRTSAVPLNRPIEPVSAQVRVDDLTTEERSDLARALEAREERLTRIELPATVAGSAERRRATAAALTVRQALAYLYRELDARFDPDAAGDARRSARASLPPGPVERHIAALLLLATGVGLVVGLAGIAVERSAGIVRKIGELWQYRELIQNLVLRDLRVRYRGSALGYLWTQLSPLLLMLVFWLVFAVFLPSNIAMYPVFLIVGLLPWNFCAEALVSGARSVIDNGPLVKKVFFPREVLPLTAVLSSLLNFILSLPMLFIVIAIVQALYPPLQQAGRITNLSWTVGYLPVLIALQTIFVAGVVFLLAALAVFFRDAVHLIGIMVQFWFFLTPVVYSLDAIGGTTAQVVRWLNPMASLIDFYREVLYGNVVSSGQVPSPAVPGLDSLARVFVTALAVLVAGYWFFQRRSAEFGERL
;
A
#
# COMPACT_ATOMS: atom_id res chain seq x y z
N MET A 1 57.07 -30.50 -11.21
CA MET A 1 56.43 -29.19 -10.92
C MET A 1 54.90 -29.27 -10.86
N ALA A 2 54.23 -30.00 -11.76
CA ALA A 2 52.77 -30.22 -11.73
C ALA A 2 52.25 -30.98 -10.48
N ALA A 3 53.01 -31.96 -9.98
CA ALA A 3 52.64 -32.71 -8.77
C ALA A 3 52.67 -31.85 -7.48
N VAL A 4 53.64 -30.92 -7.37
CA VAL A 4 53.76 -29.99 -6.22
C VAL A 4 52.68 -28.91 -6.25
N MET A 5 52.20 -28.50 -7.44
CA MET A 5 51.02 -27.63 -7.56
C MET A 5 49.74 -28.36 -7.14
N SER A 6 49.54 -29.61 -7.58
CA SER A 6 48.34 -30.37 -7.21
C SER A 6 48.19 -30.58 -5.69
N ALA A 7 49.31 -30.80 -4.98
CA ALA A 7 49.32 -30.99 -3.53
C ALA A 7 49.00 -29.68 -2.75
N ARG A 8 49.44 -28.51 -3.25
CA ARG A 8 49.07 -27.20 -2.67
C ARG A 8 47.60 -26.83 -2.92
N TYR A 9 47.02 -27.26 -4.03
CA TYR A 9 45.61 -27.01 -4.36
C TYR A 9 44.64 -27.96 -3.64
N MET A 10 45.01 -29.24 -3.45
CA MET A 10 44.23 -30.16 -2.61
C MET A 10 44.22 -29.72 -1.13
N ALA A 11 45.29 -29.07 -0.66
CA ALA A 11 45.36 -28.48 0.68
C ALA A 11 44.50 -27.20 0.87
N LEU A 12 44.01 -26.58 -0.21
CA LEU A 12 43.10 -25.43 -0.18
C LEU A 12 41.63 -25.83 -0.36
N ALA A 13 41.36 -26.94 -1.04
CA ALA A 13 40.01 -27.47 -1.27
C ALA A 13 39.40 -28.17 -0.05
N GLY A 14 40.19 -28.42 1.00
CA GLY A 14 39.78 -29.18 2.18
C GLY A 14 40.21 -28.56 3.51
N ARG A 15 40.30 -27.23 3.64
CA ARG A 15 40.45 -26.65 4.98
C ARG A 15 39.10 -26.77 5.70
N PRO A 16 38.97 -27.59 6.76
CA PRO A 16 37.81 -27.49 7.63
C PRO A 16 37.73 -26.05 8.13
N PHE A 17 36.52 -25.54 8.36
CA PHE A 17 36.32 -24.24 9.02
C PHE A 17 37.12 -24.26 10.34
N GLY A 18 38.35 -23.74 10.31
CA GLY A 18 39.17 -23.61 11.51
C GLY A 18 38.45 -22.71 12.51
N PRO A 19 38.80 -22.78 13.81
CA PRO A 19 38.13 -22.00 14.84
C PRO A 19 38.02 -20.52 14.43
N LEU A 20 36.89 -19.90 14.75
CA LEU A 20 36.65 -18.49 14.45
C LEU A 20 37.72 -17.63 15.13
N ARG A 21 38.30 -16.69 14.38
CA ARG A 21 39.27 -15.71 14.89
C ARG A 21 38.55 -14.72 15.79
N ALA A 22 39.27 -14.06 16.70
CA ALA A 22 38.68 -13.06 17.61
C ALA A 22 37.88 -11.97 16.88
N GLY A 23 38.36 -11.48 15.74
CA GLY A 23 37.64 -10.51 14.90
C GLY A 23 36.36 -11.07 14.25
N GLU A 24 36.33 -12.36 13.93
CA GLU A 24 35.15 -13.02 13.35
C GLU A 24 34.08 -13.29 14.41
N TRP A 25 34.50 -13.61 15.64
CA TRP A 25 33.60 -13.67 16.79
C TRP A 25 32.97 -12.31 17.10
N LEU A 26 33.78 -11.24 17.09
CA LEU A 26 33.29 -9.87 17.27
C LEU A 26 32.31 -9.45 16.17
N TRP A 27 32.59 -9.83 14.92
CA TRP A 27 31.67 -9.61 13.80
C TRP A 27 30.34 -10.34 13.97
N LEU A 28 30.38 -11.63 14.31
CA LEU A 28 29.17 -12.44 14.48
C LEU A 28 28.31 -11.95 15.65
N MET A 29 28.96 -11.62 16.77
CA MET A 29 28.30 -10.94 17.90
C MET A 29 27.69 -9.60 17.46
N GLY A 30 28.42 -8.80 16.69
CA GLY A 30 27.92 -7.53 16.15
C GLY A 30 26.69 -7.69 15.25
N CYS A 31 26.65 -8.70 14.38
CA CYS A 31 25.49 -8.99 13.52
C CYS A 31 24.26 -9.42 14.34
N VAL A 32 24.45 -10.28 15.34
CA VAL A 32 23.36 -10.73 16.22
C VAL A 32 22.84 -9.58 17.09
N VAL A 33 23.74 -8.82 17.71
CA VAL A 33 23.39 -7.63 18.52
C VAL A 33 22.71 -6.58 17.64
N GLY A 34 23.20 -6.33 16.43
CA GLY A 34 22.58 -5.41 15.48
C GLY A 34 21.15 -5.84 15.08
N ALA A 35 20.95 -7.12 14.76
CA ALA A 35 19.62 -7.65 14.44
C ALA A 35 18.66 -7.52 15.64
N LEU A 36 19.15 -7.79 16.85
CA LEU A 36 18.38 -7.61 18.09
C LEU A 36 18.10 -6.12 18.39
N LEU A 37 19.04 -5.20 18.17
CA LEU A 37 18.83 -3.77 18.36
C LEU A 37 17.75 -3.20 17.42
N ILE A 38 17.60 -3.77 16.23
CA ILE A 38 16.54 -3.38 15.28
C ILE A 38 15.19 -4.01 15.67
N ALA A 39 15.18 -5.29 16.01
CA ALA A 39 13.96 -6.04 16.26
C ALA A 39 13.38 -5.81 17.68
N ALA A 40 14.23 -5.84 18.70
CA ALA A 40 13.81 -5.85 20.10
C ALA A 40 12.99 -4.61 20.51
N PRO A 41 13.34 -3.36 20.13
CA PRO A 41 12.53 -2.20 20.49
C PRO A 41 11.09 -2.33 19.99
N ARG A 42 10.88 -2.92 18.80
CA ARG A 42 9.56 -3.09 18.18
C ARG A 42 8.79 -4.25 18.73
N VAL A 43 9.45 -5.38 18.98
CA VAL A 43 8.81 -6.57 19.55
C VAL A 43 8.43 -6.32 21.01
N LEU A 44 9.28 -5.62 21.77
CA LEU A 44 9.04 -5.32 23.19
C LEU A 44 8.07 -4.15 23.39
N SER A 45 8.01 -3.19 22.46
CA SER A 45 7.03 -2.09 22.51
C SER A 45 5.65 -2.45 21.98
N GLN A 46 5.41 -3.71 21.59
CA GLN A 46 4.08 -4.13 21.17
C GLN A 46 3.06 -3.90 22.30
N PRO A 47 2.05 -3.06 22.06
CA PRO A 47 1.07 -2.74 23.09
C PRO A 47 0.27 -3.97 23.48
N VAL A 48 -0.12 -4.05 24.75
CA VAL A 48 -1.06 -5.07 25.21
C VAL A 48 -2.39 -4.84 24.51
N ARG A 49 -2.91 -5.86 23.83
CA ARG A 49 -4.19 -5.80 23.12
C ARG A 49 -5.07 -6.93 23.63
N TYR A 50 -6.33 -6.62 23.90
CA TYR A 50 -7.37 -7.60 24.20
C TYR A 50 -8.32 -7.63 23.01
N GLU A 51 -8.81 -8.80 22.63
CA GLU A 51 -9.83 -8.95 21.59
C GLU A 51 -11.08 -9.57 22.18
N ALA A 52 -12.23 -9.00 21.87
CA ALA A 52 -13.53 -9.54 22.22
C ALA A 52 -14.42 -9.60 20.99
N SER A 53 -15.36 -10.54 20.99
CA SER A 53 -16.26 -10.76 19.86
C SER A 53 -17.73 -10.62 20.27
N ALA A 54 -18.49 -9.84 19.51
CA ALA A 54 -19.96 -9.78 19.58
C ALA A 54 -20.56 -10.28 18.26
N GLN A 55 -21.82 -10.72 18.28
CA GLN A 55 -22.52 -11.18 17.08
C GLN A 55 -23.75 -10.32 16.79
N VAL A 56 -23.98 -10.06 15.50
CA VAL A 56 -25.15 -9.35 14.98
C VAL A 56 -25.83 -10.24 13.95
N ALA A 57 -27.15 -10.38 14.05
CA ALA A 57 -27.96 -11.09 13.08
C ALA A 57 -28.82 -10.07 12.32
N LEU A 58 -28.69 -10.05 10.99
CA LEU A 58 -29.53 -9.30 10.07
C LEU A 58 -30.36 -10.28 9.23
N SER A 59 -31.66 -10.01 9.11
CA SER A 59 -32.61 -10.77 8.32
C SER A 59 -32.35 -10.58 6.84
N THR A 60 -31.94 -11.65 6.15
CA THR A 60 -31.64 -11.61 4.71
C THR A 60 -32.90 -11.48 3.86
N SER A 61 -34.07 -11.86 4.38
CA SER A 61 -35.36 -11.67 3.68
C SER A 61 -35.86 -10.24 3.76
N ARG A 62 -35.68 -9.56 4.90
CA ARG A 62 -36.13 -8.17 5.07
C ARG A 62 -35.16 -7.16 4.43
N TYR A 63 -33.86 -7.40 4.55
CA TYR A 63 -32.83 -6.50 4.04
C TYR A 63 -32.17 -7.04 2.77
N ALA A 64 -32.90 -7.78 1.93
CA ALA A 64 -32.37 -8.44 0.73
C ALA A 64 -31.58 -7.49 -0.18
N GLU A 65 -31.97 -6.22 -0.27
CA GLU A 65 -31.25 -5.19 -1.04
C GLU A 65 -29.85 -4.87 -0.50
N LEU A 66 -29.60 -5.02 0.80
CA LEU A 66 -28.26 -4.88 1.39
C LEU A 66 -27.35 -6.06 1.06
N PHE A 67 -27.90 -7.15 0.51
CA PHE A 67 -27.19 -8.39 0.24
C PHE A 67 -27.25 -8.80 -1.23
N ALA A 68 -27.62 -7.89 -2.13
CA ALA A 68 -27.86 -8.20 -3.54
C ALA A 68 -26.61 -8.82 -4.20
N ASP A 69 -25.43 -8.25 -3.93
CA ASP A 69 -24.13 -8.77 -4.37
C ASP A 69 -23.36 -9.52 -3.25
N GLY A 70 -24.07 -9.98 -2.22
CA GLY A 70 -23.49 -10.67 -1.06
C GLY A 70 -22.62 -9.77 -0.17
N PRO A 71 -21.57 -10.29 0.49
CA PRO A 71 -20.75 -9.51 1.41
C PRO A 71 -19.97 -8.33 0.80
N GLN A 72 -19.90 -8.25 -0.53
CA GLN A 72 -19.19 -7.19 -1.27
C GLN A 72 -20.14 -6.08 -1.76
N ASP A 73 -21.42 -6.15 -1.41
CA ASP A 73 -22.41 -5.18 -1.82
C ASP A 73 -22.03 -3.75 -1.36
N PRO A 74 -22.07 -2.75 -2.25
CA PRO A 74 -21.70 -1.37 -1.91
C PRO A 74 -22.59 -0.75 -0.83
N ASP A 75 -23.86 -1.15 -0.73
CA ASP A 75 -24.79 -0.63 0.27
C ASP A 75 -24.48 -1.22 1.65
N LEU A 76 -24.08 -2.50 1.73
CA LEU A 76 -23.56 -3.11 2.97
C LEU A 76 -22.23 -2.49 3.40
N ALA A 77 -21.32 -2.26 2.44
CA ALA A 77 -20.05 -1.59 2.71
C ALA A 77 -20.27 -0.17 3.26
N ALA A 78 -21.25 0.57 2.72
CA ALA A 78 -21.62 1.89 3.22
C ALA A 78 -22.17 1.85 4.65
N VAL A 79 -22.97 0.84 5.00
CA VAL A 79 -23.47 0.63 6.37
C VAL A 79 -22.32 0.33 7.34
N VAL A 80 -21.37 -0.53 6.94
CA VAL A 80 -20.18 -0.83 7.75
C VAL A 80 -19.30 0.42 7.94
N LEU A 81 -19.12 1.21 6.89
CA LEU A 81 -18.36 2.46 6.95
C LEU A 81 -19.01 3.48 7.89
N GLN A 82 -20.32 3.71 7.76
CA GLN A 82 -21.07 4.62 8.66
C GLN A 82 -21.01 4.15 10.11
N SER A 83 -21.06 2.84 10.34
CA SER A 83 -20.88 2.27 11.67
C SER A 83 -19.49 2.63 12.24
N ARG A 84 -18.42 2.44 11.47
CA ARG A 84 -17.05 2.84 11.85
C ARG A 84 -16.93 4.33 12.14
N GLU A 85 -17.50 5.21 11.32
CA GLU A 85 -17.47 6.67 11.54
C GLU A 85 -18.14 7.07 12.85
N SER A 86 -19.29 6.47 13.16
CA SER A 86 -20.01 6.76 14.40
C SER A 86 -19.32 6.21 15.65
N LEU A 87 -18.54 5.14 15.52
CA LEU A 87 -17.64 4.65 16.58
C LEU A 87 -16.43 5.58 16.74
N ALA A 88 -15.85 6.05 15.62
CA ALA A 88 -14.73 6.99 15.66
C ALA A 88 -15.07 8.31 16.36
N ALA A 89 -16.31 8.78 16.20
CA ALA A 89 -16.80 9.96 16.91
C ALA A 89 -16.95 9.75 18.43
N ARG A 90 -17.21 8.52 18.89
CA ARG A 90 -17.37 8.19 20.32
C ARG A 90 -16.07 7.79 21.01
N TYR A 91 -15.15 7.18 20.28
CA TYR A 91 -13.91 6.61 20.81
C TYR A 91 -12.69 7.35 20.23
N PRO A 92 -12.07 8.28 20.99
CA PRO A 92 -10.86 8.96 20.56
C PRO A 92 -9.72 7.97 20.29
N GLY A 93 -9.15 8.00 19.09
CA GLY A 93 -8.10 7.05 18.68
C GLY A 93 -8.61 5.72 18.13
N PHE A 94 -9.89 5.61 17.82
CA PHE A 94 -10.45 4.49 17.05
C PHE A 94 -9.81 4.41 15.65
N GLY A 95 -9.51 3.20 15.19
CA GLY A 95 -8.77 2.93 13.96
C GLY A 95 -7.26 2.80 14.16
N THR A 96 -6.78 2.89 15.40
CA THR A 96 -5.39 2.53 15.75
C THR A 96 -5.27 1.02 15.97
N PRO A 97 -4.06 0.44 15.87
CA PRO A 97 -3.87 -1.00 16.07
C PRO A 97 -4.33 -1.52 17.43
N THR A 98 -4.43 -0.65 18.44
CA THR A 98 -4.85 -0.99 19.82
C THR A 98 -6.33 -0.78 20.08
N LEU A 99 -7.01 -0.01 19.23
CA LEU A 99 -8.42 0.34 19.38
C LEU A 99 -9.09 0.37 18.01
N ASP A 100 -9.65 -0.77 17.60
CA ASP A 100 -10.28 -0.95 16.28
C ASP A 100 -11.34 -2.04 16.37
N ALA A 101 -12.34 -1.96 15.49
CA ALA A 101 -13.39 -2.97 15.36
C ALA A 101 -13.51 -3.41 13.90
N ARG A 102 -13.55 -4.73 13.69
CA ARG A 102 -13.67 -5.34 12.37
C ARG A 102 -14.93 -6.16 12.31
N VAL A 103 -15.64 -6.02 11.19
CA VAL A 103 -16.85 -6.78 10.89
C VAL A 103 -16.45 -7.93 9.98
N ILE A 104 -16.75 -9.16 10.40
CA ILE A 104 -16.53 -10.39 9.65
C ILE A 104 -17.91 -10.90 9.26
N ALA A 105 -18.20 -10.89 7.96
CA ALA A 105 -19.44 -11.46 7.43
C ALA A 105 -19.42 -12.98 7.55
N GLY A 106 -20.44 -13.55 8.19
CA GLY A 106 -20.70 -14.98 8.27
C GLY A 106 -21.77 -15.42 7.27
N GLN A 107 -22.25 -16.66 7.41
CA GLN A 107 -23.33 -17.18 6.58
C GLN A 107 -24.70 -16.67 7.04
N SER A 108 -25.62 -16.49 6.09
CA SER A 108 -27.04 -16.19 6.34
C SER A 108 -27.30 -14.94 7.20
N GLY A 109 -26.61 -13.83 6.92
CA GLY A 109 -26.85 -12.55 7.58
C GLY A 109 -26.31 -12.45 9.02
N GLN A 110 -25.52 -13.43 9.47
CA GLN A 110 -24.78 -13.35 10.73
C GLN A 110 -23.46 -12.61 10.53
N PHE A 111 -23.14 -11.68 11.43
CA PHE A 111 -21.90 -10.91 11.43
C PHE A 111 -21.20 -11.09 12.76
N THR A 112 -19.92 -11.44 12.71
CA THR A 112 -19.05 -11.46 13.89
C THR A 112 -18.24 -10.18 13.93
N ILE A 113 -18.36 -9.45 15.02
CA ILE A 113 -17.62 -8.22 15.23
C ILE A 113 -16.50 -8.51 16.21
N VAL A 114 -15.27 -8.37 15.74
CA VAL A 114 -14.07 -8.51 16.57
C VAL A 114 -13.56 -7.11 16.86
N ALA A 115 -13.67 -6.69 18.11
CA ALA A 115 -13.12 -5.42 18.57
C ALA A 115 -11.89 -5.66 19.44
N ALA A 116 -10.99 -4.69 19.39
CA ALA A 116 -9.83 -4.67 20.24
C ALA A 116 -9.77 -3.42 21.09
N GLY A 117 -9.30 -3.62 22.33
CA GLY A 117 -9.09 -2.57 23.30
C GLY A 117 -7.79 -2.77 24.07
N ARG A 118 -7.46 -1.76 24.88
CA ARG A 118 -6.29 -1.74 25.76
C ARG A 118 -6.54 -2.53 27.05
N SER A 119 -7.81 -2.78 27.38
CA SER A 119 -8.26 -3.64 28.47
C SER A 119 -9.34 -4.62 28.01
N ALA A 120 -9.53 -5.70 28.78
CA ALA A 120 -10.58 -6.69 28.53
C ALA A 120 -11.99 -6.07 28.52
N ALA A 121 -12.26 -5.16 29.46
CA ALA A 121 -13.54 -4.46 29.56
C ALA A 121 -13.77 -3.51 28.38
N GLU A 122 -12.73 -2.77 27.96
CA GLU A 122 -12.80 -1.87 26.82
C GLU A 122 -13.00 -2.63 25.50
N ALA A 123 -12.32 -3.77 25.33
CA ALA A 123 -12.51 -4.61 24.14
C ALA A 123 -13.95 -5.17 24.06
N ALA A 124 -14.49 -5.66 25.19
CA ALA A 124 -15.85 -6.17 25.26
C ALA A 124 -16.89 -5.09 25.02
N LEU A 125 -16.75 -3.94 25.68
CA LEU A 125 -17.63 -2.79 25.51
C LEU A 125 -17.59 -2.24 24.08
N LEU A 126 -16.41 -2.14 23.46
CA LEU A 126 -16.28 -1.72 22.08
C LEU A 126 -16.89 -2.73 21.09
N ALA A 127 -16.76 -4.03 21.34
CA ALA A 127 -17.39 -5.07 20.50
C ALA A 127 -18.91 -4.97 20.56
N ASP A 128 -19.45 -4.79 21.77
CA ASP A 128 -20.87 -4.61 22.03
C ASP A 128 -21.40 -3.33 21.37
N ASP A 129 -20.75 -2.19 21.59
CA ASP A 129 -21.09 -0.92 20.96
C ASP A 129 -21.05 -1.02 19.44
N ALA A 130 -20.01 -1.67 18.88
CA ALA A 130 -19.89 -1.86 17.44
C ALA A 130 -21.01 -2.74 16.88
N ALA A 131 -21.44 -3.76 17.62
CA ALA A 131 -22.60 -4.59 17.28
C ALA A 131 -23.90 -3.80 17.27
N GLU A 132 -24.14 -3.00 18.31
CA GLU A 132 -25.30 -2.12 18.36
C GLU A 132 -25.33 -1.15 17.19
N THR A 133 -24.18 -0.56 16.91
CA THR A 133 -24.03 0.48 15.91
C THR A 133 -24.24 -0.08 14.52
N LEU A 134 -23.71 -1.27 14.23
CA LEU A 134 -23.94 -1.94 12.96
C LEU A 134 -25.43 -2.25 12.76
N ALA A 135 -26.09 -2.84 13.78
CA ALA A 135 -27.53 -3.10 13.73
C ALA A 135 -28.34 -1.80 13.53
N ARG A 136 -27.97 -0.73 14.24
CA ARG A 136 -28.60 0.59 14.14
C ARG A 136 -28.46 1.19 12.73
N GLN A 137 -27.28 1.11 12.13
CA GLN A 137 -27.04 1.62 10.77
C GLN A 137 -27.73 0.78 9.70
N ALA A 138 -27.80 -0.54 9.88
CA ALA A 138 -28.55 -1.44 8.99
C ALA A 138 -30.06 -1.12 9.01
N ARG A 139 -30.65 -0.94 10.20
CA ARG A 139 -32.05 -0.51 10.35
C ARG A 139 -32.31 0.87 9.75
N ALA A 140 -31.39 1.83 9.97
CA ALA A 140 -31.49 3.14 9.34
C ALA A 140 -31.41 3.05 7.81
N ALA A 141 -30.68 2.08 7.24
CA ALA A 141 -30.66 1.84 5.81
C ALA A 141 -32.00 1.33 5.29
N GLY A 142 -32.60 0.33 5.94
CA GLY A 142 -33.95 -0.15 5.59
C GLY A 142 -35.02 0.95 5.76
N GLY A 143 -34.94 1.74 6.82
CA GLY A 143 -35.86 2.86 7.05
C GLY A 143 -35.78 3.97 5.99
N ARG A 144 -34.61 4.19 5.39
CA ARG A 144 -34.46 5.14 4.27
C ARG A 144 -35.24 4.67 3.03
N GLU A 145 -35.31 3.36 2.82
CA GLU A 145 -36.05 2.77 1.72
C GLU A 145 -37.56 2.92 1.93
N ILE A 146 -38.04 2.64 3.15
CA ILE A 146 -39.43 2.89 3.56
C ILE A 146 -39.78 4.38 3.36
N LEU A 147 -38.91 5.28 3.82
CA LEU A 147 -39.09 6.72 3.67
C LEU A 147 -39.15 7.15 2.20
N ARG A 148 -38.31 6.56 1.34
CA ARG A 148 -38.29 6.81 -0.10
C ARG A 148 -39.63 6.43 -0.73
N ASN A 149 -40.15 5.24 -0.42
CA ASN A 149 -41.42 4.75 -0.95
C ASN A 149 -42.61 5.61 -0.51
N LEU A 150 -42.62 6.02 0.76
CA LEU A 150 -43.62 6.96 1.29
C LEU A 150 -43.57 8.32 0.58
N MET A 151 -42.37 8.88 0.39
CA MET A 151 -42.20 10.16 -0.32
C MET A 151 -42.54 10.05 -1.81
N GLY A 152 -42.25 8.92 -2.45
CA GLY A 152 -42.60 8.66 -3.85
C GLY A 152 -44.09 8.63 -4.09
N TRP A 153 -44.84 7.95 -3.23
CA TRP A 153 -46.29 8.01 -3.29
C TRP A 153 -46.84 9.42 -3.02
N GLU A 154 -46.36 10.10 -1.97
CA GLU A 154 -46.83 11.45 -1.65
C GLU A 154 -46.54 12.47 -2.75
N LEU A 155 -45.43 12.31 -3.47
CA LEU A 155 -45.12 13.13 -4.63
C LEU A 155 -46.17 12.95 -5.72
N VAL A 156 -46.58 11.71 -6.02
CA VAL A 156 -47.64 11.42 -7.00
C VAL A 156 -48.97 12.04 -6.57
N VAL A 157 -49.35 11.89 -5.29
CA VAL A 157 -50.60 12.47 -4.75
C VAL A 157 -50.58 14.00 -4.82
N ALA A 158 -49.45 14.62 -4.50
CA ALA A 158 -49.28 16.07 -4.56
C ALA A 158 -49.34 16.59 -6.02
N LEU A 159 -48.71 15.90 -6.97
CA LEU A 159 -48.76 16.24 -8.40
C LEU A 159 -50.18 16.14 -8.99
N ARG A 160 -51.03 15.28 -8.42
CA ARG A 160 -52.46 15.18 -8.76
C ARG A 160 -53.34 16.24 -8.08
N GLY A 161 -52.75 17.19 -7.35
CA GLY A 161 -53.45 18.30 -6.70
C GLY A 161 -54.25 17.94 -5.45
N SER A 162 -54.07 16.73 -4.90
CA SER A 162 -54.82 16.28 -3.71
C SER A 162 -54.20 16.84 -2.42
N PRO A 163 -54.97 17.37 -1.46
CA PRO A 163 -54.45 17.81 -0.16
C PRO A 163 -53.96 16.62 0.70
N PRO A 164 -53.07 16.84 1.69
CA PRO A 164 -52.64 15.77 2.58
C PRO A 164 -53.81 15.37 3.49
N THR A 165 -54.07 14.07 3.62
CA THR A 165 -55.19 13.53 4.43
C THR A 165 -54.80 13.22 5.86
N THR A 166 -53.50 13.00 6.14
CA THR A 166 -52.97 12.76 7.48
C THR A 166 -51.90 13.77 7.87
N THR A 167 -51.70 13.95 9.17
CA THR A 167 -50.65 14.82 9.72
C THR A 167 -49.27 14.38 9.23
N PHE A 168 -49.01 13.07 9.13
CA PHE A 168 -47.74 12.57 8.61
C PHE A 168 -47.54 12.81 7.12
N GLN A 169 -48.60 12.71 6.30
CA GLN A 169 -48.54 13.09 4.88
C GLN A 169 -48.17 14.56 4.70
N ALA A 170 -48.71 15.45 5.55
CA ALA A 170 -48.30 16.85 5.56
C ALA A 170 -46.80 16.99 5.88
N ARG A 171 -46.28 16.21 6.84
CA ARG A 171 -44.83 16.19 7.16
C ARG A 171 -43.97 15.65 6.02
N LEU A 172 -44.41 14.61 5.31
CA LEU A 172 -43.71 14.10 4.13
C LEU A 172 -43.60 15.16 3.03
N ARG A 173 -44.66 15.94 2.80
CA ARG A 173 -44.62 17.07 1.86
C ARG A 173 -43.67 18.18 2.31
N ASP A 174 -43.62 18.46 3.60
CA ASP A 174 -42.65 19.41 4.15
C ASP A 174 -41.21 18.92 3.95
N LEU A 175 -40.94 17.61 4.15
CA LEU A 175 -39.63 17.00 3.90
C LEU A 175 -39.21 17.12 2.43
N ILE A 176 -40.14 16.88 1.50
CA ILE A 176 -39.91 17.04 0.04
C ILE A 176 -39.63 18.51 -0.29
N ARG A 177 -40.46 19.45 0.21
CA ARG A 177 -40.32 20.89 -0.08
C ARG A 177 -39.03 21.49 0.45
N THR A 178 -38.57 21.03 1.61
CA THR A 178 -37.33 21.51 2.24
C THR A 178 -36.09 20.78 1.75
N SER A 179 -36.23 19.82 0.84
CA SER A 179 -35.16 18.89 0.42
C SER A 179 -34.42 18.32 1.63
N ALA A 180 -35.14 18.05 2.72
CA ALA A 180 -34.54 17.71 3.99
C ALA A 180 -33.82 16.37 3.95
N VAL A 181 -34.19 15.48 3.02
CA VAL A 181 -33.64 14.13 2.85
C VAL A 181 -33.05 14.01 1.44
N PRO A 182 -31.72 14.10 1.27
CA PRO A 182 -31.06 13.80 0.00
C PRO A 182 -31.08 12.28 -0.17
N LEU A 183 -31.72 11.82 -1.23
CA LEU A 183 -31.77 10.42 -1.56
C LEU A 183 -30.62 10.09 -2.51
N ASN A 184 -29.87 9.04 -2.21
CA ASN A 184 -28.79 8.55 -3.08
C ASN A 184 -29.32 8.03 -4.44
N ARG A 185 -30.61 7.73 -4.51
CA ARG A 185 -31.35 7.32 -5.71
C ARG A 185 -32.54 8.27 -5.90
N PRO A 186 -32.96 8.59 -7.14
CA PRO A 186 -34.13 9.43 -7.37
C PRO A 186 -35.39 8.82 -6.71
N ILE A 187 -36.33 9.69 -6.34
CA ILE A 187 -37.66 9.26 -5.89
C ILE A 187 -38.37 8.66 -7.10
N GLU A 188 -38.62 7.35 -7.08
CA GLU A 188 -39.44 6.70 -8.10
C GLU A 188 -40.91 6.73 -7.70
N PRO A 189 -41.82 7.07 -8.63
CA PRO A 189 -43.25 7.01 -8.36
C PRO A 189 -43.68 5.54 -8.25
N VAL A 190 -44.06 5.12 -7.04
CA VAL A 190 -44.54 3.75 -6.77
C VAL A 190 -46.03 3.64 -7.12
N SER A 191 -46.47 2.49 -7.64
CA SER A 191 -47.86 2.25 -8.04
C SER A 191 -48.79 1.84 -6.89
N ALA A 192 -48.24 1.36 -5.76
CA ALA A 192 -48.98 0.92 -4.58
C ALA A 192 -48.99 2.00 -3.49
N GLN A 193 -50.15 2.20 -2.86
CA GLN A 193 -50.30 3.12 -1.74
C GLN A 193 -49.64 2.52 -0.50
N VAL A 194 -48.62 3.22 0.02
CA VAL A 194 -47.98 2.88 1.31
C VAL A 194 -48.37 3.97 2.31
N ARG A 195 -49.05 3.60 3.40
CA ARG A 195 -49.33 4.51 4.52
C ARG A 195 -48.45 4.13 5.71
N VAL A 196 -48.08 5.14 6.49
CA VAL A 196 -47.33 4.89 7.74
C VAL A 196 -48.16 4.10 8.76
N ASP A 197 -49.48 4.23 8.71
CA ASP A 197 -50.40 3.48 9.55
C ASP A 197 -50.35 1.97 9.26
N ASP A 198 -50.04 1.59 8.01
CA ASP A 198 -50.00 0.20 7.55
C ASP A 198 -48.64 -0.49 7.85
N LEU A 199 -47.63 0.30 8.26
CA LEU A 199 -46.32 -0.21 8.63
C LEU A 199 -46.38 -0.97 9.97
N THR A 200 -45.64 -2.06 10.04
CA THR A 200 -45.39 -2.81 11.28
C THR A 200 -44.64 -1.94 12.30
N THR A 201 -44.71 -2.32 13.59
CA THR A 201 -43.99 -1.61 14.67
C THR A 201 -42.49 -1.49 14.39
N GLU A 202 -41.89 -2.52 13.78
CA GLU A 202 -40.48 -2.50 13.39
C GLU A 202 -40.20 -1.57 12.22
N GLU A 203 -41.03 -1.56 11.18
CA GLU A 203 -40.88 -0.64 10.04
C GLU A 203 -41.03 0.83 10.45
N ARG A 204 -41.92 1.12 11.41
CA ARG A 204 -42.04 2.45 12.02
C ARG A 204 -40.78 2.82 12.79
N SER A 205 -40.20 1.86 13.53
CA SER A 205 -38.93 2.04 14.24
C SER A 205 -37.77 2.30 13.28
N ASP A 206 -37.67 1.53 12.18
CA ASP A 206 -36.67 1.70 11.12
C ASP A 206 -36.80 3.08 10.44
N LEU A 207 -38.03 3.49 10.11
CA LEU A 207 -38.33 4.82 9.58
C LEU A 207 -37.88 5.93 10.54
N ALA A 208 -38.14 5.76 11.85
CA ALA A 208 -37.67 6.69 12.86
C ALA A 208 -36.12 6.72 12.93
N ARG A 209 -35.44 5.57 12.82
CA ARG A 209 -33.96 5.51 12.77
C ARG A 209 -33.39 6.26 11.58
N ALA A 210 -34.00 6.13 10.40
CA ALA A 210 -33.56 6.83 9.21
C ALA A 210 -33.64 8.36 9.37
N LEU A 211 -34.72 8.85 9.99
CA LEU A 211 -34.91 10.27 10.27
C LEU A 211 -33.97 10.77 11.38
N GLU A 212 -33.69 9.99 12.42
CA GLU A 212 -32.71 10.37 13.45
C GLU A 212 -31.29 10.47 12.90
N ALA A 213 -30.86 9.49 12.13
CA ALA A 213 -29.55 9.53 11.48
C ALA A 213 -29.41 10.78 10.58
N ARG A 214 -30.54 11.23 10.00
CA ARG A 214 -30.59 12.46 9.21
C ARG A 214 -30.55 13.73 10.08
N GLU A 215 -31.31 13.78 11.18
CA GLU A 215 -31.26 14.89 12.14
C GLU A 215 -29.83 15.08 12.64
N GLU A 216 -29.19 14.00 13.09
CA GLU A 216 -27.81 14.02 13.58
C GLU A 216 -26.84 14.58 12.53
N ARG A 217 -26.92 14.13 11.27
CA ARG A 217 -26.07 14.64 10.19
C ARG A 217 -26.31 16.13 9.92
N LEU A 218 -27.57 16.58 9.92
CA LEU A 218 -27.93 17.99 9.71
C LEU A 218 -27.40 18.89 10.83
N THR A 219 -27.37 18.39 12.07
CA THR A 219 -26.85 19.15 13.22
C THR A 219 -25.34 19.27 13.27
N ARG A 220 -24.59 18.38 12.60
CA ARG A 220 -23.10 18.41 12.57
C ARG A 220 -22.50 19.32 11.49
N ILE A 221 -23.29 19.91 10.60
CA ILE A 221 -22.74 20.70 9.48
C ILE A 221 -22.19 22.04 9.98
N GLU A 222 -20.87 22.15 10.11
CA GLU A 222 -20.17 23.42 10.34
C GLU A 222 -20.03 24.21 9.03
N LEU A 223 -20.95 25.14 8.77
CA LEU A 223 -20.91 26.00 7.57
C LEU A 223 -20.05 27.25 7.81
N PRO A 224 -19.29 27.79 6.84
CA PRO A 224 -18.55 29.05 6.98
C PRO A 224 -19.47 30.27 7.24
N ALA A 225 -18.96 31.34 7.86
CA ALA A 225 -19.74 32.52 8.26
C ALA A 225 -20.07 33.52 7.11
N THR A 226 -19.79 33.17 5.86
CA THR A 226 -20.02 34.05 4.69
C THR A 226 -21.51 34.23 4.37
N VAL A 227 -21.85 35.23 3.56
CA VAL A 227 -23.25 35.52 3.16
C VAL A 227 -23.92 34.31 2.48
N ALA A 228 -23.18 33.58 1.63
CA ALA A 228 -23.64 32.32 1.05
C ALA A 228 -23.86 31.23 2.13
N GLY A 229 -22.96 31.14 3.10
CA GLY A 229 -23.10 30.26 4.27
C GLY A 229 -24.32 30.59 5.13
N SER A 230 -24.77 31.85 5.20
CA SER A 230 -25.96 32.24 5.97
C SER A 230 -27.29 31.73 5.38
N ALA A 231 -27.38 31.61 4.06
CA ALA A 231 -28.56 31.09 3.37
C ALA A 231 -28.61 29.56 3.46
N GLU A 232 -27.45 28.91 3.31
CA GLU A 232 -27.31 27.46 3.43
C GLU A 232 -27.55 26.99 4.86
N ARG A 233 -27.04 27.71 5.87
CA ARG A 233 -27.36 27.46 7.28
C ARG A 233 -28.86 27.52 7.54
N ARG A 234 -29.54 28.56 7.03
CA ARG A 234 -31.00 28.70 7.17
C ARG A 234 -31.76 27.51 6.56
N ARG A 235 -31.33 27.03 5.38
CA ARG A 235 -31.91 25.83 4.75
C ARG A 235 -31.67 24.57 5.59
N ALA A 236 -30.45 24.37 6.09
CA ALA A 236 -30.11 23.24 6.94
C ALA A 236 -30.90 23.24 8.26
N THR A 237 -31.06 24.40 8.90
CA THR A 237 -31.87 24.56 10.12
C THR A 237 -33.35 24.29 9.87
N ALA A 238 -33.91 24.78 8.75
CA ALA A 238 -35.28 24.50 8.36
C ALA A 238 -35.49 23.00 8.11
N ALA A 239 -34.58 22.35 7.38
CA ALA A 239 -34.60 20.91 7.14
C ALA A 239 -34.53 20.11 8.45
N ALA A 240 -33.65 20.49 9.40
CA ALA A 240 -33.52 19.82 10.68
C ALA A 240 -34.81 19.93 11.52
N LEU A 241 -35.46 21.10 11.50
CA LEU A 241 -36.74 21.30 12.18
C LEU A 241 -37.84 20.41 11.60
N THR A 242 -37.92 20.30 10.26
CA THR A 242 -38.89 19.42 9.59
C THR A 242 -38.69 17.95 9.95
N VAL A 243 -37.43 17.49 9.95
CA VAL A 243 -37.08 16.11 10.36
C VAL A 243 -37.48 15.87 11.82
N ARG A 244 -37.16 16.80 12.73
CA ARG A 244 -37.53 16.70 14.14
C ARG A 244 -39.05 16.66 14.35
N GLN A 245 -39.82 17.39 13.56
CA GLN A 245 -41.29 17.36 13.63
C GLN A 245 -41.85 16.02 13.14
N ALA A 246 -41.28 15.43 12.09
CA ALA A 246 -41.65 14.10 11.63
C ALA A 246 -41.30 13.01 12.68
N LEU A 247 -40.12 13.10 13.30
CA LEU A 247 -39.72 12.23 14.42
C LEU A 247 -40.65 12.33 15.63
N ALA A 248 -41.00 13.54 16.02
CA ALA A 248 -41.90 13.77 17.15
C ALA A 248 -43.28 13.11 16.93
N TYR A 249 -43.78 13.10 15.69
CA TYR A 249 -45.00 12.39 15.34
C TYR A 249 -44.84 10.87 15.48
N LEU A 250 -43.76 10.29 14.93
CA LEU A 250 -43.48 8.86 15.03
C LEU A 250 -43.37 8.38 16.49
N TYR A 251 -42.79 9.18 17.38
CA TYR A 251 -42.65 8.81 18.79
C TYR A 251 -43.89 9.03 19.64
N ARG A 252 -44.67 10.07 19.38
CA ARG A 252 -45.83 10.39 20.22
C ARG A 252 -47.08 9.63 19.81
N GLU A 253 -47.30 9.49 18.51
CA GLU A 253 -48.55 8.96 17.96
C GLU A 253 -48.45 7.48 17.57
N LEU A 254 -47.23 6.98 17.29
CA LEU A 254 -47.02 5.65 16.70
C LEU A 254 -46.07 4.74 17.48
N ASP A 255 -45.61 5.18 18.66
CA ASP A 255 -44.66 4.48 19.57
C ASP A 255 -43.45 3.85 18.86
N ALA A 256 -42.87 4.55 17.89
CA ALA A 256 -41.79 4.05 17.04
C ALA A 256 -40.40 4.00 17.71
N ARG A 257 -40.32 3.79 19.03
CA ARG A 257 -39.05 3.81 19.76
C ARG A 257 -38.14 2.66 19.33
N PHE A 258 -36.83 2.88 19.43
CA PHE A 258 -35.84 1.87 19.09
C PHE A 258 -35.31 1.19 20.35
N ASP A 259 -35.41 -0.14 20.35
CA ASP A 259 -34.74 -1.00 21.31
C ASP A 259 -33.74 -1.90 20.53
N PRO A 260 -32.42 -1.76 20.77
CA PRO A 260 -31.40 -2.56 20.11
C PRO A 260 -31.41 -4.03 20.53
N ASP A 261 -32.00 -4.36 21.69
CA ASP A 261 -32.02 -5.70 22.28
C ASP A 261 -33.40 -6.38 22.11
N ALA A 262 -34.42 -5.67 21.64
CA ALA A 262 -35.71 -6.26 21.29
C ALA A 262 -35.59 -7.27 20.14
N ALA A 263 -36.37 -8.36 20.23
CA ALA A 263 -36.43 -9.36 19.17
C ALA A 263 -36.93 -8.72 17.87
N GLY A 264 -36.06 -8.68 16.86
CA GLY A 264 -36.38 -8.14 15.55
C GLY A 264 -35.36 -8.47 14.47
N ASP A 265 -35.64 -8.02 13.25
CA ASP A 265 -34.92 -8.43 12.02
C ASP A 265 -33.47 -7.93 11.91
N ALA A 266 -33.03 -7.02 12.78
CA ALA A 266 -31.63 -6.62 12.91
C ALA A 266 -31.28 -6.46 14.39
N ARG A 267 -30.61 -7.45 14.98
CA ARG A 267 -30.37 -7.51 16.44
C ARG A 267 -28.96 -7.96 16.79
N ARG A 268 -28.50 -7.58 17.98
CA ARG A 268 -27.32 -8.21 18.58
C ARG A 268 -27.70 -9.63 19.02
N SER A 269 -27.15 -10.65 18.36
CA SER A 269 -27.46 -12.06 18.63
C SER A 269 -26.66 -12.62 19.81
N ALA A 270 -25.47 -12.07 20.08
CA ALA A 270 -24.66 -12.40 21.24
C ALA A 270 -23.86 -11.19 21.73
N ARG A 271 -23.84 -10.96 23.05
CA ARG A 271 -23.00 -9.96 23.70
C ARG A 271 -21.55 -10.43 23.81
N ALA A 272 -20.64 -9.48 23.88
CA ALA A 272 -19.22 -9.78 24.04
C ALA A 272 -18.92 -10.39 25.41
N SER A 273 -18.27 -11.56 25.43
CA SER A 273 -17.70 -12.12 26.65
C SER A 273 -16.38 -11.43 26.99
N LEU A 274 -16.10 -11.25 28.28
CA LEU A 274 -14.81 -10.76 28.75
C LEU A 274 -13.69 -11.72 28.31
N PRO A 275 -12.67 -11.23 27.57
CA PRO A 275 -11.60 -12.09 27.11
C PRO A 275 -10.78 -12.64 28.30
N PRO A 276 -10.36 -13.92 28.24
CA PRO A 276 -9.65 -14.57 29.34
C PRO A 276 -8.23 -14.04 29.54
N GLY A 277 -7.66 -13.35 28.54
CA GLY A 277 -6.33 -12.76 28.61
C GLY A 277 -6.01 -11.90 27.39
N PRO A 278 -4.86 -11.22 27.40
CA PRO A 278 -4.38 -10.45 26.26
C PRO A 278 -3.98 -11.36 25.10
N VAL A 279 -4.03 -10.83 23.88
CA VAL A 279 -3.57 -11.52 22.68
C VAL A 279 -2.09 -11.88 22.80
N GLU A 280 -1.72 -13.08 22.37
CA GLU A 280 -0.37 -13.60 22.48
C GLU A 280 0.61 -12.81 21.59
N ARG A 281 1.60 -12.17 22.22
CA ARG A 281 2.54 -11.25 21.54
C ARG A 281 3.72 -11.95 20.84
N HIS A 282 3.80 -13.29 20.89
CA HIS A 282 4.82 -14.11 20.22
C HIS A 282 6.27 -13.56 20.37
N ILE A 283 6.57 -12.90 21.49
CA ILE A 283 7.80 -12.11 21.70
C ILE A 283 9.04 -12.99 21.54
N ALA A 284 9.05 -14.16 22.19
CA ALA A 284 10.17 -15.09 22.14
C ALA A 284 10.43 -15.60 20.72
N ALA A 285 9.38 -15.96 19.98
CA ALA A 285 9.52 -16.44 18.60
C ALA A 285 10.08 -15.37 17.66
N LEU A 286 9.62 -14.12 17.79
CA LEU A 286 10.10 -13.00 16.98
C LEU A 286 11.56 -12.64 17.29
N LEU A 287 11.95 -12.67 18.57
CA LEU A 287 13.36 -12.43 18.97
C LEU A 287 14.28 -13.59 18.55
N LEU A 288 13.82 -14.84 18.64
CA LEU A 288 14.56 -16.00 18.14
C LEU A 288 14.78 -15.93 16.62
N LEU A 289 13.77 -15.50 15.88
CA LEU A 289 13.89 -15.30 14.44
C LEU A 289 14.90 -14.19 14.11
N ALA A 290 14.85 -13.05 14.81
CA ALA A 290 15.83 -11.98 14.65
C ALA A 290 17.27 -12.44 14.96
N THR A 291 17.44 -13.23 16.02
CA THR A 291 18.73 -13.83 16.41
C THR A 291 19.24 -14.78 15.33
N GLY A 292 18.36 -15.64 14.80
CA GLY A 292 18.69 -16.56 13.72
C GLY A 292 19.12 -15.85 12.45
N VAL A 293 18.43 -14.77 12.07
CA VAL A 293 18.81 -13.93 10.92
C VAL A 293 20.19 -13.31 11.13
N GLY A 294 20.46 -12.73 12.32
CA GLY A 294 21.76 -12.16 12.65
C GLY A 294 22.89 -13.19 12.59
N LEU A 295 22.64 -14.41 13.04
CA LEU A 295 23.61 -15.50 13.02
C LEU A 295 23.92 -15.99 11.60
N VAL A 296 22.89 -16.14 10.75
CA VAL A 296 23.06 -16.52 9.34
C VAL A 296 23.84 -15.45 8.57
N VAL A 297 23.52 -14.18 8.77
CA VAL A 297 24.23 -13.05 8.13
C VAL A 297 25.69 -12.98 8.60
N GLY A 298 25.93 -13.14 9.91
CA GLY A 298 27.28 -13.13 10.49
C GLY A 298 28.15 -14.27 9.94
N LEU A 299 27.62 -15.50 9.92
CA LEU A 299 28.32 -16.67 9.37
C LEU A 299 28.57 -16.54 7.86
N ALA A 300 27.60 -16.01 7.10
CA ALA A 300 27.78 -15.74 5.68
C ALA A 300 28.90 -14.72 5.43
N GLY A 301 28.95 -13.62 6.20
CA GLY A 301 30.02 -12.62 6.10
C GLY A 301 31.41 -13.20 6.37
N ILE A 302 31.54 -14.06 7.40
CA ILE A 302 32.81 -14.73 7.72
C ILE A 302 33.21 -15.70 6.60
N ALA A 303 32.25 -16.46 6.06
CA ALA A 303 32.50 -17.37 4.95
C ALA A 303 32.98 -16.62 3.70
N VAL A 304 32.41 -15.44 3.44
CA VAL A 304 32.83 -14.61 2.29
C VAL A 304 34.22 -14.02 2.50
N GLU A 305 34.52 -13.42 3.67
CA GLU A 305 35.84 -12.82 3.90
C GLU A 305 36.97 -13.86 3.85
N ARG A 306 36.75 -15.05 4.44
CA ARG A 306 37.72 -16.15 4.41
C ARG A 306 37.99 -16.70 3.01
N SER A 307 37.07 -16.52 2.06
CA SER A 307 37.16 -17.13 0.72
C SER A 307 37.49 -16.13 -0.39
N ALA A 308 37.09 -14.86 -0.26
CA ALA A 308 37.23 -13.85 -1.32
C ALA A 308 38.32 -12.80 -1.07
N GLY A 309 38.70 -12.51 0.19
CA GLY A 309 39.67 -11.46 0.53
C GLY A 309 39.25 -10.07 0.04
N ILE A 310 38.06 -9.61 0.45
CA ILE A 310 37.37 -8.45 -0.13
C ILE A 310 38.20 -7.17 -0.01
N VAL A 311 38.84 -6.94 1.14
CA VAL A 311 39.56 -5.69 1.42
C VAL A 311 40.71 -5.46 0.44
N ARG A 312 41.46 -6.52 0.08
CA ARG A 312 42.55 -6.40 -0.90
C ARG A 312 42.02 -6.09 -2.30
N LYS A 313 40.90 -6.72 -2.67
CA LYS A 313 40.26 -6.55 -3.99
C LYS A 313 39.63 -5.17 -4.18
N ILE A 314 39.09 -4.55 -3.12
CA ILE A 314 38.65 -3.14 -3.18
C ILE A 314 39.84 -2.23 -3.50
N GLY A 315 41.00 -2.50 -2.90
CA GLY A 315 42.25 -1.81 -3.22
C GLY A 315 42.68 -2.01 -4.68
N GLU A 316 42.59 -3.23 -5.20
CA GLU A 316 42.86 -3.55 -6.62
C GLU A 316 41.88 -2.79 -7.55
N LEU A 317 40.58 -2.82 -7.29
CA LEU A 317 39.56 -2.08 -8.05
C LEU A 317 39.84 -0.58 -8.14
N TRP A 318 40.30 0.03 -7.04
CA TRP A 318 40.66 1.45 -7.00
C TRP A 318 41.84 1.80 -7.93
N GLN A 319 42.77 0.85 -8.13
CA GLN A 319 43.88 1.00 -9.07
C GLN A 319 43.39 0.97 -10.54
N TYR A 320 42.34 0.20 -10.83
CA TYR A 320 41.74 0.08 -12.17
C TYR A 320 40.62 1.09 -12.47
N ARG A 321 40.47 2.16 -11.67
CA ARG A 321 39.41 3.18 -11.85
C ARG A 321 39.43 3.84 -13.23
N GLU A 322 40.61 4.06 -13.82
CA GLU A 322 40.75 4.65 -15.15
C GLU A 322 40.23 3.71 -16.24
N LEU A 323 40.47 2.40 -16.09
CA LEU A 323 39.90 1.39 -16.99
C LEU A 323 38.38 1.37 -16.88
N ILE A 324 37.84 1.37 -15.66
CA ILE A 324 36.39 1.41 -15.42
C ILE A 324 35.78 2.64 -16.10
N GLN A 325 36.34 3.83 -15.88
CA GLN A 325 35.87 5.08 -16.49
C GLN A 325 35.90 5.01 -18.03
N ASN A 326 37.00 4.52 -18.60
CA ASN A 326 37.13 4.38 -20.05
C ASN A 326 36.11 3.41 -20.64
N LEU A 327 35.87 2.26 -20.00
CA LEU A 327 34.89 1.29 -20.44
C LEU A 327 33.45 1.83 -20.32
N VAL A 328 33.13 2.54 -19.22
CA VAL A 328 31.82 3.18 -19.04
C VAL A 328 31.57 4.25 -20.11
N LEU A 329 32.54 5.13 -20.36
CA LEU A 329 32.43 6.15 -21.40
C LEU A 329 32.33 5.55 -22.80
N ARG A 330 33.05 4.46 -23.06
CA ARG A 330 32.96 3.71 -24.32
C ARG A 330 31.57 3.14 -24.50
N ASP A 331 31.01 2.47 -23.50
CA ASP A 331 29.69 1.85 -23.57
C ASP A 331 28.59 2.90 -23.82
N LEU A 332 28.67 4.06 -23.17
CA LEU A 332 27.77 5.19 -23.44
C LEU A 332 27.93 5.69 -24.88
N ARG A 333 29.15 5.96 -25.35
CA ARG A 333 29.38 6.42 -26.72
C ARG A 333 28.85 5.43 -27.75
N VAL A 334 29.06 4.13 -27.55
CA VAL A 334 28.58 3.08 -28.47
C VAL A 334 27.05 3.08 -28.53
N ARG A 335 26.35 3.21 -27.39
CA ARG A 335 24.87 3.27 -27.36
C ARG A 335 24.30 4.46 -28.14
N TYR A 336 24.99 5.60 -28.12
CA TYR A 336 24.49 6.84 -28.75
C TYR A 336 25.07 7.10 -30.16
N ARG A 337 26.06 6.33 -30.61
CA ARG A 337 26.72 6.54 -31.91
C ARG A 337 25.81 6.10 -33.06
N GLY A 338 25.60 6.99 -34.04
CA GLY A 338 24.87 6.67 -35.27
C GLY A 338 23.34 6.72 -35.16
N SER A 339 22.78 7.18 -34.04
CA SER A 339 21.33 7.42 -33.90
C SER A 339 20.98 8.87 -34.26
N ALA A 340 19.94 9.07 -35.07
CA ALA A 340 19.46 10.40 -35.48
C ALA A 340 19.01 11.28 -34.30
N LEU A 341 18.42 10.67 -33.26
CA LEU A 341 17.97 11.33 -32.04
C LEU A 341 18.99 11.24 -30.90
N GLY A 342 20.02 10.39 -31.03
CA GLY A 342 21.09 10.22 -30.05
C GLY A 342 20.55 9.94 -28.64
N TYR A 343 20.97 10.78 -27.70
CA TYR A 343 20.59 10.73 -26.29
C TYR A 343 19.08 10.93 -26.04
N LEU A 344 18.37 11.68 -26.90
CA LEU A 344 16.92 11.89 -26.72
C LEU A 344 16.14 10.57 -26.74
N TRP A 345 16.68 9.53 -27.37
CA TRP A 345 16.01 8.25 -27.49
C TRP A 345 15.90 7.48 -26.17
N THR A 346 16.89 7.62 -25.28
CA THR A 346 16.83 7.01 -23.94
C THR A 346 15.84 7.71 -23.02
N GLN A 347 15.56 8.99 -23.26
CA GLN A 347 14.51 9.72 -22.53
C GLN A 347 13.12 9.50 -23.15
N LEU A 348 13.03 9.39 -24.47
CA LEU A 348 11.74 9.28 -25.17
C LEU A 348 11.08 7.91 -24.94
N SER A 349 11.86 6.83 -24.81
CA SER A 349 11.30 5.49 -24.54
C SER A 349 10.50 5.41 -23.21
N PRO A 350 11.05 5.81 -22.04
CA PRO A 350 10.28 5.87 -20.80
C PRO A 350 9.05 6.79 -20.87
N LEU A 351 9.13 7.89 -21.61
CA LEU A 351 8.01 8.82 -21.76
C LEU A 351 6.88 8.26 -22.61
N LEU A 352 7.22 7.60 -23.72
CA LEU A 352 6.23 6.91 -24.54
C LEU A 352 5.57 5.78 -23.76
N LEU A 353 6.35 5.00 -23.00
CA LEU A 353 5.80 3.95 -22.15
C LEU A 353 4.90 4.52 -21.04
N MET A 354 5.32 5.62 -20.41
CA MET A 354 4.48 6.35 -19.45
C MET A 354 3.19 6.86 -20.10
N LEU A 355 3.25 7.40 -21.31
CA LEU A 355 2.08 7.90 -22.05
C LEU A 355 1.12 6.76 -22.38
N VAL A 356 1.62 5.60 -22.81
CA VAL A 356 0.82 4.40 -23.04
C VAL A 356 0.13 3.97 -21.75
N PHE A 357 0.86 3.84 -20.65
CA PHE A 357 0.23 3.45 -19.38
C PHE A 357 -0.72 4.50 -18.83
N TRP A 358 -0.42 5.78 -18.97
CA TRP A 358 -1.35 6.86 -18.60
C TRP A 358 -2.63 6.77 -19.42
N LEU A 359 -2.54 6.59 -20.73
CA LEU A 359 -3.70 6.42 -21.60
C LEU A 359 -4.54 5.21 -21.16
N VAL A 360 -3.92 4.07 -20.86
CA VAL A 360 -4.63 2.87 -20.38
C VAL A 360 -5.28 3.10 -19.00
N PHE A 361 -4.54 3.58 -18.00
CA PHE A 361 -4.97 3.62 -16.60
C PHE A 361 -5.55 4.96 -16.12
N ALA A 362 -5.57 5.98 -16.97
CA ALA A 362 -6.26 7.24 -16.69
C ALA A 362 -7.47 7.46 -17.62
N VAL A 363 -7.44 6.94 -18.86
CA VAL A 363 -8.53 7.13 -19.83
C VAL A 363 -9.41 5.88 -19.95
N PHE A 364 -8.81 4.70 -20.19
CA PHE A 364 -9.59 3.47 -20.43
C PHE A 364 -10.02 2.75 -19.14
N LEU A 365 -9.16 2.73 -18.12
CA LEU A 365 -9.36 2.09 -16.83
C LEU A 365 -9.01 3.09 -15.73
N PRO A 366 -9.89 4.09 -15.45
CA PRO A 366 -9.55 5.23 -14.60
C PRO A 366 -9.17 4.77 -13.19
N SER A 367 -7.87 4.81 -12.92
CA SER A 367 -7.31 4.60 -11.60
C SER A 367 -7.62 5.81 -10.72
N ASN A 368 -7.99 5.56 -9.46
CA ASN A 368 -8.26 6.63 -8.49
C ASN A 368 -6.96 7.17 -7.87
N ILE A 369 -5.87 7.28 -8.64
CA ILE A 369 -4.57 7.75 -8.14
C ILE A 369 -4.32 9.19 -8.63
N ALA A 370 -4.13 10.12 -7.69
CA ALA A 370 -3.81 11.50 -8.03
C ALA A 370 -2.48 11.59 -8.81
N MET A 371 -2.42 12.45 -9.84
CA MET A 371 -1.19 12.67 -10.64
C MET A 371 -0.53 11.36 -11.12
N TYR A 372 -1.34 10.44 -11.67
CA TYR A 372 -0.89 9.13 -12.12
C TYR A 372 0.38 9.14 -13.02
N PRO A 373 0.58 10.08 -13.98
CA PRO A 373 1.84 10.15 -14.73
C PRO A 373 3.08 10.28 -13.84
N VAL A 374 3.00 11.09 -12.77
CA VAL A 374 4.10 11.28 -11.81
C VAL A 374 4.33 10.00 -11.02
N PHE A 375 3.25 9.40 -10.50
CA PHE A 375 3.30 8.13 -9.79
C PHE A 375 4.01 7.04 -10.61
N LEU A 376 3.74 7.00 -11.91
CA LEU A 376 4.28 6.00 -12.81
C LEU A 376 5.74 6.27 -13.18
N ILE A 377 6.09 7.49 -13.61
CA ILE A 377 7.47 7.78 -14.04
C ILE A 377 8.48 7.65 -12.90
N VAL A 378 8.06 7.97 -11.66
CA VAL A 378 8.87 7.81 -10.45
C VAL A 378 9.18 6.33 -10.16
N GLY A 379 8.26 5.41 -10.47
CA GLY A 379 8.53 3.97 -10.35
C GLY A 379 9.26 3.39 -11.57
N LEU A 380 8.96 3.90 -12.76
CA LEU A 380 9.45 3.36 -14.02
C LEU A 380 10.94 3.60 -14.24
N LEU A 381 11.46 4.78 -13.91
CA LEU A 381 12.88 5.07 -14.12
C LEU A 381 13.82 4.23 -13.23
N PRO A 382 13.60 4.08 -11.92
CA PRO A 382 14.37 3.17 -11.09
C PRO A 382 14.25 1.72 -11.56
N TRP A 383 13.07 1.30 -12.00
CA TRP A 383 12.88 -0.03 -12.58
C TRP A 383 13.73 -0.23 -13.85
N ASN A 384 13.70 0.74 -14.77
CA ASN A 384 14.46 0.68 -16.02
C ASN A 384 15.97 0.61 -15.75
N PHE A 385 16.48 1.35 -14.76
CA PHE A 385 17.86 1.22 -14.31
C PHE A 385 18.19 -0.22 -13.91
N CYS A 386 17.35 -0.84 -13.06
CA CYS A 386 17.52 -2.22 -12.63
C CYS A 386 17.51 -3.19 -13.83
N ALA A 387 16.49 -3.10 -14.68
CA ALA A 387 16.33 -3.96 -15.84
C ALA A 387 17.51 -3.85 -16.82
N GLU A 388 17.94 -2.62 -17.15
CA GLU A 388 19.07 -2.37 -18.04
C GLU A 388 20.37 -2.94 -17.46
N ALA A 389 20.63 -2.69 -16.17
CA ALA A 389 21.82 -3.18 -15.49
C ALA A 389 21.85 -4.72 -15.43
N LEU A 390 20.72 -5.38 -15.15
CA LEU A 390 20.63 -6.84 -15.10
C LEU A 390 20.89 -7.48 -16.47
N VAL A 391 20.24 -6.98 -17.53
CA VAL A 391 20.36 -7.56 -18.87
C VAL A 391 21.75 -7.29 -19.47
N SER A 392 22.22 -6.04 -19.39
CA SER A 392 23.56 -5.66 -19.87
C SER A 392 24.66 -6.29 -19.03
N GLY A 393 24.46 -6.36 -17.71
CA GLY A 393 25.40 -6.94 -16.76
C GLY A 393 25.57 -8.45 -16.93
N ALA A 394 24.48 -9.17 -17.18
CA ALA A 394 24.54 -10.61 -17.45
C ALA A 394 25.42 -10.94 -18.68
N ARG A 395 25.35 -10.12 -19.73
CA ARG A 395 26.13 -10.31 -20.97
C ARG A 395 27.55 -9.75 -20.90
N SER A 396 27.83 -8.87 -19.93
CA SER A 396 29.06 -8.07 -19.87
C SER A 396 30.36 -8.86 -20.03
N VAL A 397 30.45 -10.05 -19.43
CA VAL A 397 31.65 -10.91 -19.50
C VAL A 397 31.77 -11.60 -20.86
N ILE A 398 30.65 -12.02 -21.44
CA ILE A 398 30.60 -12.69 -22.74
C ILE A 398 30.97 -11.69 -23.85
N ASP A 399 30.33 -10.53 -23.85
CA ASP A 399 30.52 -9.50 -24.87
C ASP A 399 31.95 -8.95 -24.88
N ASN A 400 32.60 -8.91 -23.71
CA ASN A 400 34.00 -8.49 -23.58
C ASN A 400 34.99 -9.67 -23.55
N GLY A 401 34.58 -10.87 -23.97
CA GLY A 401 35.42 -12.07 -24.01
C GLY A 401 36.78 -11.90 -24.70
N PRO A 402 36.89 -11.20 -25.85
CA PRO A 402 38.18 -10.92 -26.48
C PRO A 402 39.14 -10.11 -25.61
N LEU A 403 38.63 -9.19 -24.78
CA LEU A 403 39.44 -8.41 -23.85
C LEU A 403 39.94 -9.28 -22.69
N VAL A 404 39.06 -10.13 -22.15
CA VAL A 404 39.37 -11.09 -21.07
C VAL A 404 40.49 -12.06 -21.46
N LYS A 405 40.53 -12.48 -22.73
CA LYS A 405 41.55 -13.40 -23.25
C LYS A 405 42.91 -12.75 -23.53
N LYS A 406 42.95 -11.43 -23.76
CA LYS A 406 44.15 -10.72 -24.24
C LYS A 406 44.89 -9.92 -23.17
N VAL A 407 44.19 -9.45 -22.14
CA VAL A 407 44.75 -8.54 -21.12
C VAL A 407 44.40 -9.06 -19.73
N PHE A 408 45.37 -9.06 -18.82
CA PHE A 408 45.14 -9.39 -17.41
C PHE A 408 44.58 -8.18 -16.66
N PHE A 409 43.35 -8.31 -16.16
CA PHE A 409 42.71 -7.33 -15.26
C PHE A 409 41.65 -8.03 -14.40
N PRO A 410 41.21 -7.42 -13.28
CA PRO A 410 40.14 -7.97 -12.45
C PRO A 410 38.83 -8.09 -13.24
N ARG A 411 38.34 -9.32 -13.44
CA ARG A 411 37.16 -9.62 -14.28
C ARG A 411 35.87 -8.96 -13.79
N GLU A 412 35.81 -8.64 -12.49
CA GLU A 412 34.77 -7.87 -11.81
C GLU A 412 34.57 -6.44 -12.34
N VAL A 413 35.55 -5.89 -13.06
CA VAL A 413 35.42 -4.61 -13.75
C VAL A 413 34.30 -4.65 -14.81
N LEU A 414 34.09 -5.79 -15.50
CA LEU A 414 33.12 -5.84 -16.60
C LEU A 414 31.66 -5.74 -16.13
N PRO A 415 31.19 -6.53 -15.14
CA PRO A 415 29.83 -6.37 -14.63
C PRO A 415 29.65 -5.01 -13.93
N LEU A 416 30.68 -4.50 -13.26
CA LEU A 416 30.64 -3.19 -12.61
C LEU A 416 30.49 -2.05 -13.63
N THR A 417 31.20 -2.10 -14.75
CA THR A 417 31.04 -1.15 -15.87
C THR A 417 29.61 -1.15 -16.40
N ALA A 418 28.97 -2.31 -16.51
CA ALA A 418 27.58 -2.38 -16.97
C ALA A 418 26.62 -1.68 -15.98
N VAL A 419 26.77 -1.95 -14.68
CA VAL A 419 25.97 -1.29 -13.62
C VAL A 419 26.19 0.22 -13.62
N LEU A 420 27.45 0.68 -13.69
CA LEU A 420 27.79 2.09 -13.69
C LEU A 420 27.31 2.82 -14.95
N SER A 421 27.36 2.17 -16.12
CA SER A 421 26.80 2.71 -17.36
C SER A 421 25.30 2.92 -17.26
N SER A 422 24.56 1.92 -16.74
CA SER A 422 23.11 2.04 -16.51
C SER A 422 22.78 3.07 -15.42
N LEU A 423 23.61 3.18 -14.38
CA LEU A 423 23.47 4.20 -13.34
C LEU A 423 23.62 5.60 -13.91
N LEU A 424 24.62 5.83 -14.79
CA LEU A 424 24.79 7.11 -15.46
C LEU A 424 23.59 7.42 -16.36
N ASN A 425 23.07 6.45 -17.11
CA ASN A 425 21.83 6.64 -17.88
C ASN A 425 20.66 7.05 -16.98
N PHE A 426 20.52 6.41 -15.82
CA PHE A 426 19.50 6.78 -14.84
C PHE A 426 19.70 8.20 -14.29
N ILE A 427 20.91 8.58 -13.91
CA ILE A 427 21.23 9.94 -13.44
C ILE A 427 20.91 10.98 -14.53
N LEU A 428 21.25 10.68 -15.78
CA LEU A 428 20.93 11.52 -16.93
C LEU A 428 19.42 11.61 -17.18
N SER A 429 18.62 10.62 -16.77
CA SER A 429 17.16 10.65 -16.85
C SER A 429 16.49 11.50 -15.74
N LEU A 430 17.18 11.83 -14.65
CA LEU A 430 16.62 12.59 -13.52
C LEU A 430 16.13 14.00 -13.92
N PRO A 431 16.84 14.82 -14.74
CA PRO A 431 16.30 16.07 -15.22
C PRO A 431 14.94 15.93 -15.92
N MET A 432 14.77 14.90 -16.77
CA MET A 432 13.48 14.63 -17.43
C MET A 432 12.40 14.30 -16.41
N LEU A 433 12.72 13.48 -15.40
CA LEU A 433 11.80 13.16 -14.30
C LEU A 433 11.28 14.44 -13.62
N PHE A 434 12.18 15.35 -13.25
CA PHE A 434 11.79 16.62 -12.62
C PHE A 434 10.98 17.53 -13.55
N ILE A 435 11.27 17.54 -14.85
CA ILE A 435 10.47 18.26 -15.84
C ILE A 435 9.04 17.71 -15.90
N VAL A 436 8.87 16.38 -15.97
CA VAL A 436 7.53 15.75 -15.96
C VAL A 436 6.79 16.07 -14.67
N ILE A 437 7.46 15.98 -13.52
CA ILE A 437 6.88 16.33 -12.21
C ILE A 437 6.39 17.79 -12.23
N ALA A 438 7.22 18.72 -12.69
CA ALA A 438 6.88 20.14 -12.75
C ALA A 438 5.68 20.41 -13.67
N ILE A 439 5.66 19.83 -14.87
CA ILE A 439 4.56 20.01 -15.84
C ILE A 439 3.25 19.46 -15.30
N VAL A 440 3.26 18.23 -14.76
CA VAL A 440 2.03 17.58 -14.27
C VAL A 440 1.49 18.31 -13.04
N GLN A 441 2.35 18.74 -12.12
CA GLN A 441 1.93 19.51 -10.94
C GLN A 441 1.40 20.89 -11.32
N ALA A 442 2.02 21.58 -12.28
CA ALA A 442 1.55 22.89 -12.76
C ALA A 442 0.17 22.81 -13.41
N LEU A 443 -0.15 21.70 -14.07
CA LEU A 443 -1.46 21.48 -14.72
C LEU A 443 -2.52 20.87 -13.78
N TYR A 444 -2.19 20.59 -12.52
CA TYR A 444 -3.08 19.89 -11.59
C TYR A 444 -4.04 20.86 -10.87
N PRO A 445 -5.38 20.80 -11.10
CA PRO A 445 -6.32 21.80 -10.58
C PRO A 445 -6.35 21.97 -9.05
N PRO A 446 -6.28 20.88 -8.23
CA PRO A 446 -6.23 21.02 -6.77
C PRO A 446 -5.00 21.79 -6.24
N LEU A 447 -3.86 21.69 -6.93
CA LEU A 447 -2.64 22.44 -6.58
C LEU A 447 -2.77 23.93 -6.90
N GLN A 448 -3.37 24.24 -8.06
CA GLN A 448 -3.64 25.62 -8.47
C GLN A 448 -4.60 26.33 -7.49
N GLN A 449 -5.64 25.63 -7.04
CA GLN A 449 -6.60 26.14 -6.05
C GLN A 449 -5.96 26.38 -4.67
N ALA A 450 -4.92 25.62 -4.31
CA ALA A 450 -4.17 25.78 -3.08
C ALA A 450 -3.07 26.87 -3.16
N GLY A 451 -2.91 27.54 -4.31
CA GLY A 451 -1.88 28.57 -4.51
C GLY A 451 -0.43 28.04 -4.49
N ARG A 452 -0.23 26.73 -4.66
CA ARG A 452 1.09 26.09 -4.64
C ARG A 452 1.52 25.69 -6.05
N ILE A 453 2.72 26.11 -6.45
CA ILE A 453 3.27 25.81 -7.79
C ILE A 453 3.93 24.42 -7.81
N THR A 454 4.46 23.96 -6.69
CA THR A 454 5.10 22.64 -6.58
C THR A 454 4.81 21.99 -5.23
N ASN A 455 4.83 20.67 -5.23
CA ASN A 455 4.69 19.78 -4.07
C ASN A 455 6.02 19.07 -3.75
N LEU A 456 7.14 19.64 -4.20
CA LEU A 456 8.46 19.06 -3.96
C LEU A 456 8.93 19.46 -2.56
N SER A 457 9.23 18.46 -1.72
CA SER A 457 9.67 18.67 -0.34
C SER A 457 11.19 18.57 -0.20
N TRP A 458 11.72 18.94 0.96
CA TRP A 458 13.13 18.75 1.33
C TRP A 458 13.56 17.27 1.29
N THR A 459 12.60 16.35 1.25
CA THR A 459 12.77 14.90 1.12
C THR A 459 13.63 14.50 -0.07
N VAL A 460 13.66 15.30 -1.15
CA VAL A 460 14.52 15.05 -2.33
C VAL A 460 16.00 14.88 -1.96
N GLY A 461 16.44 15.45 -0.82
CA GLY A 461 17.79 15.23 -0.29
C GLY A 461 18.13 13.77 0.02
N TYR A 462 17.14 12.88 0.17
CA TYR A 462 17.35 11.43 0.34
C TYR A 462 17.61 10.69 -0.97
N LEU A 463 17.37 11.32 -2.12
CA LEU A 463 17.52 10.68 -3.43
C LEU A 463 18.92 10.05 -3.64
N PRO A 464 20.06 10.70 -3.30
CA PRO A 464 21.38 10.08 -3.43
C PRO A 464 21.53 8.80 -2.60
N VAL A 465 20.91 8.73 -1.42
CA VAL A 465 20.94 7.56 -0.55
C VAL A 465 20.17 6.39 -1.19
N LEU A 466 18.99 6.67 -1.76
CA LEU A 466 18.19 5.65 -2.46
C LEU A 466 18.92 5.12 -3.70
N ILE A 467 19.58 6.01 -4.46
CA ILE A 467 20.37 5.65 -5.63
C ILE A 467 21.54 4.75 -5.24
N ALA A 468 22.28 5.12 -4.20
CA ALA A 468 23.39 4.32 -3.68
C ALA A 468 22.92 2.94 -3.22
N LEU A 469 21.82 2.89 -2.46
CA LEU A 469 21.21 1.66 -1.96
C LEU A 469 20.79 0.74 -3.12
N GLN A 470 20.09 1.28 -4.12
CA GLN A 470 19.69 0.52 -5.30
C GLN A 470 20.90 0.02 -6.09
N THR A 471 21.94 0.85 -6.24
CA THR A 471 23.18 0.48 -6.96
C THR A 471 23.87 -0.70 -6.29
N ILE A 472 23.96 -0.71 -4.95
CA ILE A 472 24.51 -1.82 -4.17
C ILE A 472 23.73 -3.11 -4.43
N PHE A 473 22.40 -3.05 -4.37
CA PHE A 473 21.53 -4.20 -4.63
C PHE A 473 21.71 -4.74 -6.06
N VAL A 474 21.60 -3.85 -7.06
CA VAL A 474 21.70 -4.18 -8.48
C VAL A 474 23.07 -4.77 -8.82
N ALA A 475 24.15 -4.20 -8.27
CA ALA A 475 25.51 -4.73 -8.48
C ALA A 475 25.63 -6.18 -7.98
N GLY A 476 25.04 -6.50 -6.82
CA GLY A 476 25.03 -7.87 -6.30
C GLY A 476 24.34 -8.87 -7.22
N VAL A 477 23.14 -8.52 -7.70
CA VAL A 477 22.40 -9.35 -8.65
C VAL A 477 23.17 -9.50 -9.96
N VAL A 478 23.74 -8.40 -10.47
CA VAL A 478 24.52 -8.42 -11.71
C VAL A 478 25.76 -9.31 -11.62
N PHE A 479 26.51 -9.29 -10.51
CA PHE A 479 27.64 -10.21 -10.33
C PHE A 479 27.19 -11.68 -10.38
N LEU A 480 26.07 -12.01 -9.73
CA LEU A 480 25.52 -13.36 -9.77
C LEU A 480 25.14 -13.77 -11.20
N LEU A 481 24.40 -12.92 -11.90
CA LEU A 481 23.91 -13.19 -13.25
C LEU A 481 25.03 -13.26 -14.29
N ALA A 482 26.02 -12.37 -14.21
CA ALA A 482 27.18 -12.37 -15.09
C ALA A 482 27.98 -13.68 -14.97
N ALA A 483 28.16 -14.18 -13.75
CA ALA A 483 28.80 -15.48 -13.53
C ALA A 483 27.98 -16.62 -14.15
N LEU A 484 26.66 -16.63 -13.94
CA LEU A 484 25.78 -17.68 -14.46
C LEU A 484 25.77 -17.71 -15.99
N ALA A 485 25.71 -16.54 -16.63
CA ALA A 485 25.65 -16.40 -18.08
C ALA A 485 26.89 -16.97 -18.78
N VAL A 486 28.08 -16.89 -18.17
CA VAL A 486 29.31 -17.47 -18.74
C VAL A 486 29.24 -19.00 -18.81
N PHE A 487 28.61 -19.67 -17.83
CA PHE A 487 28.44 -21.13 -17.86
C PHE A 487 27.26 -21.56 -18.72
N PHE A 488 26.19 -20.78 -18.72
CA PHE A 488 24.95 -21.08 -19.44
C PHE A 488 24.61 -19.91 -20.36
N ARG A 489 25.04 -19.98 -21.62
CA ARG A 489 24.82 -18.90 -22.59
C ARG A 489 23.33 -18.60 -22.79
N ASP A 490 22.47 -19.62 -22.71
CA ASP A 490 21.02 -19.47 -22.82
C ASP A 490 20.38 -18.78 -21.62
N ALA A 491 21.06 -18.72 -20.46
CA ALA A 491 20.56 -18.00 -19.29
C ALA A 491 20.37 -16.51 -19.59
N VAL A 492 21.10 -15.96 -20.56
CA VAL A 492 20.94 -14.57 -21.00
C VAL A 492 19.53 -14.29 -21.54
N HIS A 493 18.96 -15.21 -22.31
CA HIS A 493 17.59 -15.08 -22.81
C HIS A 493 16.57 -15.23 -21.69
N LEU A 494 16.79 -16.22 -20.81
CA LEU A 494 15.95 -16.46 -19.64
C LEU A 494 15.91 -15.24 -18.70
N ILE A 495 17.05 -14.57 -18.48
CA ILE A 495 17.15 -13.36 -17.65
C ILE A 495 16.23 -12.26 -18.19
N GLY A 496 16.17 -12.05 -19.51
CA GLY A 496 15.27 -11.06 -20.11
C GLY A 496 13.79 -11.34 -19.78
N ILE A 497 13.38 -12.61 -19.89
CA ILE A 497 12.02 -13.05 -19.55
C ILE A 497 11.75 -12.87 -18.05
N MET A 498 12.70 -13.25 -17.20
CA MET A 498 12.58 -13.13 -15.74
C MET A 498 12.50 -11.66 -15.29
N VAL A 499 13.26 -10.76 -15.91
CA VAL A 499 13.16 -9.32 -15.65
C VAL A 499 11.75 -8.83 -16.04
N GLN A 500 11.22 -9.23 -17.18
CA GLN A 500 9.86 -8.85 -17.58
C GLN A 500 8.79 -9.38 -16.61
N PHE A 501 8.93 -10.61 -16.14
CA PHE A 501 8.03 -11.17 -15.11
C PHE A 501 8.14 -10.39 -13.79
N TRP A 502 9.37 -10.07 -13.38
CA TRP A 502 9.64 -9.35 -12.15
C TRP A 502 9.12 -7.90 -12.17
N PHE A 503 9.02 -7.27 -13.35
CA PHE A 503 8.36 -5.98 -13.52
C PHE A 503 6.92 -6.01 -13.00
N PHE A 504 6.13 -7.01 -13.39
CA PHE A 504 4.72 -7.12 -12.98
C PHE A 504 4.56 -7.52 -11.50
N LEU A 505 5.53 -8.26 -10.95
CA LEU A 505 5.58 -8.57 -9.52
C LEU A 505 5.99 -7.36 -8.66
N THR A 506 6.53 -6.32 -9.30
CA THR A 506 6.93 -5.09 -8.63
C THR A 506 5.81 -4.05 -8.81
N PRO A 507 5.43 -3.29 -7.76
CA PRO A 507 4.36 -2.30 -7.84
C PRO A 507 4.80 -1.05 -8.64
N VAL A 508 5.10 -1.18 -9.93
CA VAL A 508 5.52 -0.06 -10.79
C VAL A 508 4.32 0.70 -11.38
N VAL A 509 3.31 -0.05 -11.82
CA VAL A 509 2.11 0.50 -12.47
C VAL A 509 0.95 0.67 -11.47
N TYR A 510 0.98 -0.08 -10.37
CA TYR A 510 -0.04 -0.06 -9.31
C TYR A 510 0.58 0.27 -7.94
N SER A 511 -0.27 0.62 -6.96
CA SER A 511 0.14 0.87 -5.57
C SER A 511 0.01 -0.40 -4.72
N LEU A 512 0.88 -0.56 -3.71
CA LEU A 512 0.78 -1.68 -2.76
C LEU A 512 -0.52 -1.63 -1.94
N ASP A 513 -1.04 -0.43 -1.69
CA ASP A 513 -2.29 -0.23 -0.94
C ASP A 513 -3.50 -0.80 -1.68
N ALA A 514 -3.47 -0.86 -3.02
CA ALA A 514 -4.55 -1.42 -3.83
C ALA A 514 -4.71 -2.94 -3.66
N ILE A 515 -3.63 -3.65 -3.31
CA ILE A 515 -3.67 -5.11 -3.07
C ILE A 515 -4.21 -5.42 -1.67
N GLY A 516 -3.92 -4.55 -0.69
CA GLY A 516 -4.37 -4.68 0.70
C GLY A 516 -3.82 -5.90 1.43
N GLY A 517 -4.01 -5.93 2.76
CA GLY A 517 -3.80 -7.12 3.59
C GLY A 517 -2.35 -7.60 3.74
N THR A 518 -2.20 -8.89 4.05
CA THR A 518 -0.92 -9.57 4.29
C THR A 518 -0.11 -9.78 3.01
N THR A 519 -0.77 -9.89 1.85
CA THR A 519 -0.12 -10.07 0.55
C THR A 519 0.73 -8.87 0.16
N ALA A 520 0.25 -7.64 0.35
CA ALA A 520 1.02 -6.43 0.12
C ALA A 520 2.30 -6.38 1.00
N GLN A 521 2.20 -6.82 2.25
CA GLN A 521 3.35 -6.91 3.16
C GLN A 521 4.35 -7.97 2.69
N VAL A 522 3.89 -9.15 2.27
CA VAL A 522 4.74 -10.21 1.73
C VAL A 522 5.48 -9.75 0.48
N VAL A 523 4.81 -9.07 -0.46
CA VAL A 523 5.46 -8.51 -1.65
C VAL A 523 6.52 -7.49 -1.26
N ARG A 524 6.21 -6.57 -0.34
CA ARG A 524 7.16 -5.56 0.15
C ARG A 524 8.38 -6.21 0.83
N TRP A 525 8.20 -7.35 1.50
CA TRP A 525 9.26 -8.03 2.25
C TRP A 525 10.13 -8.93 1.38
N LEU A 526 9.53 -9.65 0.42
CA LEU A 526 10.21 -10.63 -0.42
C LEU A 526 10.89 -9.98 -1.63
N ASN A 527 10.35 -8.86 -2.13
CA ASN A 527 10.86 -8.17 -3.30
C ASN A 527 11.55 -6.84 -2.89
N PRO A 528 12.90 -6.77 -2.84
CA PRO A 528 13.62 -5.55 -2.47
C PRO A 528 13.35 -4.40 -3.44
N MET A 529 13.11 -4.67 -4.74
CA MET A 529 12.74 -3.65 -5.71
C MET A 529 11.37 -3.03 -5.42
N ALA A 530 10.43 -3.80 -4.85
CA ALA A 530 9.15 -3.25 -4.43
C ALA A 530 9.33 -2.21 -3.32
N SER A 531 10.17 -2.50 -2.32
CA SER A 531 10.49 -1.52 -1.27
C SER A 531 11.24 -0.30 -1.84
N LEU A 532 12.20 -0.50 -2.74
CA LEU A 532 12.96 0.61 -3.33
C LEU A 532 12.07 1.58 -4.12
N ILE A 533 11.17 1.06 -4.96
CA ILE A 533 10.24 1.89 -5.74
C ILE A 533 9.29 2.66 -4.83
N ASP A 534 8.84 2.04 -3.74
CA ASP A 534 8.05 2.72 -2.72
C ASP A 534 8.81 3.89 -2.09
N PHE A 535 10.09 3.71 -1.76
CA PHE A 535 10.91 4.79 -1.22
C PHE A 535 11.10 5.95 -2.21
N TYR A 536 11.32 5.66 -3.50
CA TYR A 536 11.36 6.70 -4.53
C TYR A 536 10.03 7.46 -4.61
N ARG A 537 8.90 6.74 -4.48
CA ARG A 537 7.57 7.36 -4.44
C ARG A 537 7.38 8.21 -3.20
N GLU A 538 7.64 7.71 -2.01
CA GLU A 538 7.51 8.47 -0.77
C GLU A 538 8.31 9.78 -0.84
N VAL A 539 9.53 9.73 -1.37
CA VAL A 539 10.42 10.90 -1.47
C VAL A 539 9.99 11.90 -2.55
N LEU A 540 9.62 11.45 -3.75
CA LEU A 540 9.38 12.31 -4.92
C LEU A 540 7.91 12.61 -5.21
N TYR A 541 7.00 11.71 -4.82
CA TYR A 541 5.56 11.80 -5.05
C TYR A 541 4.78 11.97 -3.73
N GLY A 542 5.00 11.09 -2.77
CA GLY A 542 4.33 11.03 -1.47
C GLY A 542 3.44 9.81 -1.28
N ASN A 543 2.60 9.86 -0.26
CA ASN A 543 1.59 8.81 -0.02
C ASN A 543 0.56 8.79 -1.15
N VAL A 544 0.12 7.58 -1.54
CA VAL A 544 -0.90 7.40 -2.58
C VAL A 544 -2.23 7.93 -2.09
N VAL A 545 -2.79 8.89 -2.82
CA VAL A 545 -4.08 9.54 -2.50
C VAL A 545 -5.03 9.53 -3.69
N SER A 546 -6.32 9.62 -3.37
CA SER A 546 -7.39 9.65 -4.36
C SER A 546 -7.33 10.86 -5.28
N SER A 547 -7.84 10.71 -6.50
CA SER A 547 -7.96 11.81 -7.47
C SER A 547 -8.73 12.99 -6.86
N GLY A 548 -8.11 14.17 -6.82
CA GLY A 548 -8.67 15.39 -6.19
C GLY A 548 -7.94 15.83 -4.93
N GLN A 549 -7.08 14.97 -4.37
CA GLN A 549 -6.19 15.31 -3.25
C GLN A 549 -4.76 15.57 -3.74
N VAL A 550 -3.99 16.30 -2.93
CA VAL A 550 -2.57 16.53 -3.18
C VAL A 550 -1.77 15.53 -2.32
N PRO A 551 -0.98 14.62 -2.92
CA PRO A 551 -0.06 13.74 -2.20
C PRO A 551 0.89 14.56 -1.32
N SER A 552 1.41 14.02 -0.23
CA SER A 552 2.44 14.70 0.57
C SER A 552 3.71 13.86 0.59
N PRO A 553 4.85 14.38 0.11
CA PRO A 553 6.13 13.67 0.22
C PRO A 553 6.46 13.34 1.68
N ALA A 554 6.99 12.14 1.89
CA ALA A 554 7.36 11.62 3.19
C ALA A 554 8.81 11.10 3.16
N VAL A 555 9.36 10.86 4.35
CA VAL A 555 10.62 10.15 4.49
C VAL A 555 10.34 8.66 4.68
N PRO A 556 11.10 7.77 4.01
CA PRO A 556 10.95 6.36 4.26
C PRO A 556 11.25 5.98 5.70
N GLY A 557 10.49 5.03 6.23
CA GLY A 557 10.72 4.49 7.56
C GLY A 557 12.15 3.97 7.70
N LEU A 558 12.88 4.46 8.71
CA LEU A 558 14.29 4.11 8.94
C LEU A 558 14.51 2.60 9.06
N ASP A 559 13.52 1.88 9.56
CA ASP A 559 13.49 0.43 9.64
C ASP A 559 13.38 -0.27 8.29
N SER A 560 12.55 0.26 7.40
CA SER A 560 12.34 -0.29 6.07
C SER A 560 13.59 -0.04 5.23
N LEU A 561 14.19 1.15 5.37
CA LEU A 561 15.49 1.48 4.81
C LEU A 561 16.60 0.56 5.33
N ALA A 562 16.71 0.39 6.66
CA ALA A 562 17.72 -0.48 7.26
C ALA A 562 17.60 -1.93 6.79
N ARG A 563 16.37 -2.46 6.73
CA ARG A 563 16.11 -3.80 6.21
C ARG A 563 16.56 -3.92 4.75
N VAL A 564 16.14 -2.99 3.89
CA VAL A 564 16.50 -3.04 2.47
C VAL A 564 18.01 -2.90 2.30
N PHE A 565 18.67 -2.06 3.09
CA PHE A 565 20.13 -1.94 3.14
C PHE A 565 20.80 -3.27 3.50
N VAL A 566 20.34 -3.95 4.55
CA VAL A 566 20.87 -5.28 4.92
C VAL A 566 20.65 -6.28 3.80
N THR A 567 19.47 -6.32 3.17
CA THR A 567 19.23 -7.23 2.04
C THR A 567 20.09 -6.90 0.82
N ALA A 568 20.27 -5.62 0.50
CA ALA A 568 21.11 -5.17 -0.60
C ALA A 568 22.57 -5.57 -0.38
N LEU A 569 23.07 -5.38 0.85
CA LEU A 569 24.42 -5.78 1.22
C LEU A 569 24.59 -7.29 1.19
N ALA A 570 23.63 -8.06 1.70
CA ALA A 570 23.65 -9.52 1.66
C ALA A 570 23.68 -10.06 0.23
N VAL A 571 22.86 -9.49 -0.67
CA VAL A 571 22.84 -9.84 -2.10
C VAL A 571 24.15 -9.46 -2.78
N LEU A 572 24.72 -8.29 -2.47
CA LEU A 572 26.03 -7.89 -2.98
C LEU A 572 27.13 -8.87 -2.56
N VAL A 573 27.20 -9.17 -1.27
CA VAL A 573 28.19 -10.09 -0.70
C VAL A 573 28.06 -11.49 -1.31
N ALA A 574 26.85 -12.04 -1.39
CA ALA A 574 26.60 -13.36 -1.94
C ALA A 574 26.87 -13.44 -3.45
N GLY A 575 26.39 -12.45 -4.22
CA GLY A 575 26.59 -12.40 -5.68
C GLY A 575 28.06 -12.20 -6.05
N TYR A 576 28.75 -11.29 -5.35
CA TYR A 576 30.17 -11.06 -5.51
C TYR A 576 31.00 -12.30 -5.16
N TRP A 577 30.68 -12.96 -4.04
CA TRP A 577 31.34 -14.20 -3.63
C TRP A 577 31.21 -15.30 -4.69
N PHE A 578 29.99 -15.51 -5.20
CA PHE A 578 29.74 -16.50 -6.25
C PHE A 578 30.52 -16.19 -7.53
N PHE A 579 30.51 -14.91 -7.96
CA PHE A 579 31.27 -14.46 -9.11
C PHE A 579 32.76 -14.72 -8.94
N GLN A 580 33.33 -14.39 -7.78
CA GLN A 580 34.74 -14.59 -7.52
C GLN A 580 35.16 -16.05 -7.58
N ARG A 581 34.38 -16.93 -6.94
CA ARG A 581 34.66 -18.37 -6.92
C ARG A 581 34.71 -18.97 -8.32
N ARG A 582 33.87 -18.46 -9.22
CA ARG A 582 33.78 -18.93 -10.61
C ARG A 582 34.68 -18.19 -11.58
N SER A 583 35.15 -16.99 -11.20
CA SER A 583 35.87 -16.09 -12.09
C SER A 583 37.08 -16.76 -12.73
N ALA A 584 37.79 -17.65 -12.03
CA ALA A 584 38.97 -18.38 -12.51
C ALA A 584 38.70 -19.16 -13.81
N GLU A 585 37.55 -19.80 -13.91
CA GLU A 585 37.15 -20.68 -15.02
C GLU A 585 36.71 -19.91 -16.28
N PHE A 586 36.50 -18.59 -16.19
CA PHE A 586 35.95 -17.81 -17.30
C PHE A 586 36.85 -17.83 -18.54
N GLY A 587 38.17 -17.84 -18.37
CA GLY A 587 39.11 -17.85 -19.49
C GLY A 587 39.02 -19.12 -20.36
N GLU A 588 38.63 -20.25 -19.77
CA GLU A 588 38.49 -21.54 -20.46
C GLU A 588 37.10 -21.71 -21.11
N ARG A 589 36.07 -21.02 -20.57
CA ARG A 589 34.66 -21.16 -20.97
C ARG A 589 34.20 -20.15 -22.03
N LEU A 590 34.86 -18.98 -22.08
CA LEU A 590 34.71 -17.98 -23.14
C LEU A 590 35.43 -18.45 -24.40
#